data_AF-A0A954HGB0-F1
#
_entry.id   AF-A0A954HGB0-F1
#
_cell.length_a   1.000
_cell.length_b   1.000
_cell.length_c   1.000
_cell.angle_alpha   90.00
_cell.angle_beta   90.00
_cell.angle_gamma   90.00
#
_symmetry.space_group_name_H-M   'P 1'
#
loop_
_entity.id
_entity.type
_entity.pdbx_description
1 polymer ?
#
loop_
_entity_poly.entity_id
_entity_poly.type
_entity_poly.pdbx_seq_one_letter_code
_entity_poly.pdbx_strand_id
1 'polypeptide(L)'
;MKSHFALMFCVACGYLATVLPTVSAQSDAELPPAVYLYEGDAPGSEGRSGEQKQVRPGADRVVSNVHRPLIYPYLPKAGTNTGMAVIIAPGGGHRALWSTHEGHVPAKYFAERGITAFVLEYRLAEEPDSPYTVDEHALGDMQRAIRLVRSRAKEWGV
;
A
#
# COMPACT_ATOMS: atom_id res chain seq x y z
N MET A 1 55.45 30.34 45.17
CA MET A 1 55.07 29.09 45.88
C MET A 1 53.72 28.64 45.36
N LYS A 2 53.67 27.43 44.76
CA LYS A 2 52.49 26.56 44.53
C LYS A 2 51.43 27.10 43.54
N SER A 3 50.89 26.41 42.53
CA SER A 3 51.09 25.13 41.81
C SER A 3 49.79 24.87 41.00
N HIS A 4 49.82 23.97 40.01
CA HIS A 4 48.71 23.25 39.30
C HIS A 4 48.40 23.75 37.87
N PHE A 5 48.75 22.98 36.81
CA PHE A 5 47.99 21.88 36.14
C PHE A 5 46.86 22.45 35.24
N ALA A 6 46.61 22.05 33.99
CA ALA A 6 46.72 20.74 33.38
C ALA A 6 46.77 20.78 31.83
N LEU A 7 47.41 19.74 31.30
CA LEU A 7 47.51 19.29 29.92
C LEU A 7 46.14 18.82 29.38
N MET A 8 45.69 19.36 28.25
CA MET A 8 44.44 18.97 27.58
C MET A 8 44.72 17.86 26.54
N PHE A 9 44.37 16.62 26.90
CA PHE A 9 44.39 15.47 25.99
C PHE A 9 43.11 15.47 25.13
N CYS A 10 43.25 15.70 23.82
CA CYS A 10 42.20 15.48 22.84
C CYS A 10 42.15 13.99 22.48
N VAL A 11 41.16 13.25 23.00
CA VAL A 11 40.81 11.91 22.51
C VAL A 11 39.70 12.07 21.47
N ALA A 12 40.06 11.96 20.19
CA ALA A 12 39.10 11.87 19.10
C ALA A 12 38.48 10.47 19.09
N CYS A 13 37.29 10.33 19.70
CA CYS A 13 36.47 9.12 19.58
C CYS A 13 35.79 9.13 18.21
N GLY A 14 36.32 8.33 17.28
CA GLY A 14 35.72 8.11 15.97
C GLY A 14 34.39 7.36 16.13
N TYR A 15 33.28 8.07 16.02
CA TYR A 15 31.97 7.46 15.86
C TYR A 15 31.79 7.07 14.38
N LEU A 16 31.79 5.76 14.12
CA LEU A 16 31.32 5.21 12.87
C LEU A 16 29.79 5.38 12.84
N ALA A 17 29.31 6.46 12.23
CA ALA A 17 27.89 6.75 12.10
C ALA A 17 27.24 5.68 11.20
N THR A 18 26.55 4.73 11.82
CA THR A 18 25.66 3.81 11.12
C THR A 18 24.50 4.62 10.56
N VAL A 19 24.49 4.83 9.24
CA VAL A 19 23.35 5.45 8.55
C VAL A 19 22.21 4.45 8.61
N LEU A 20 21.29 4.63 9.57
CA LEU A 20 20.04 3.88 9.59
C LEU A 20 19.19 4.35 8.40
N PRO A 21 18.71 3.44 7.53
CA PRO A 21 17.80 3.83 6.48
C PRO A 21 16.52 4.39 7.11
N THR A 22 16.24 5.66 6.84
CA THR A 22 14.97 6.29 7.21
C THR A 22 13.87 5.70 6.35
N VAL A 23 13.04 4.83 6.94
CA VAL A 23 11.77 4.41 6.33
C VAL A 23 10.86 5.64 6.27
N SER A 24 10.64 6.15 5.07
CA SER A 24 9.72 7.26 4.82
C SER A 24 8.27 6.77 4.84
N ALA A 25 7.40 7.48 5.56
CA ALA A 25 5.96 7.32 5.45
C ALA A 25 5.49 7.60 4.02
N GLN A 26 4.74 6.69 3.41
CA GLN A 26 4.21 6.88 2.06
C GLN A 26 2.83 7.55 2.12
N SER A 27 2.75 8.79 1.65
CA SER A 27 1.52 9.59 1.61
C SER A 27 0.64 9.26 0.40
N ASP A 28 -0.67 9.55 0.48
CA ASP A 28 -1.61 9.32 -0.63
C ASP A 28 -1.27 10.12 -1.90
N ALA A 29 -0.59 11.26 -1.77
CA ALA A 29 -0.14 12.07 -2.90
C ALA A 29 0.99 11.40 -3.71
N GLU A 30 1.67 10.41 -3.13
CA GLU A 30 2.77 9.67 -3.76
C GLU A 30 2.30 8.35 -4.41
N LEU A 31 1.04 7.96 -4.20
CA LEU A 31 0.46 6.76 -4.80
C LEU A 31 0.04 7.03 -6.25
N PRO A 32 0.06 6.01 -7.13
CA PRO A 32 -0.59 6.12 -8.43
C PRO A 32 -2.06 6.52 -8.30
N PRO A 33 -2.67 7.13 -9.32
CA PRO A 33 -4.10 7.40 -9.31
C PRO A 33 -4.90 6.10 -9.09
N ALA A 34 -5.73 6.08 -8.04
CA ALA A 34 -6.58 4.94 -7.74
C ALA A 34 -7.70 4.76 -8.77
N VAL A 35 -8.09 3.51 -9.00
CA VAL A 35 -9.25 3.14 -9.81
C VAL A 35 -10.23 2.37 -8.93
N TYR A 36 -11.42 2.91 -8.71
CA TYR A 36 -12.48 2.23 -7.96
C TYR A 36 -13.02 1.02 -8.74
N LEU A 37 -13.35 -0.04 -8.01
CA LEU A 37 -13.90 -1.27 -8.61
C LEU A 37 -15.33 -1.10 -9.13
N TYR A 38 -16.06 -0.13 -8.57
CA TYR A 38 -17.47 0.17 -8.83
C TYR A 38 -17.63 1.66 -9.16
N GLU A 39 -18.53 2.00 -10.07
CA GLU A 39 -18.82 3.39 -10.46
C GLU A 39 -19.60 4.17 -9.39
N GLY A 40 -20.26 3.44 -8.47
CA GLY A 40 -20.95 3.97 -7.30
C GLY A 40 -20.65 3.14 -6.06
N ASP A 41 -21.69 2.87 -5.27
CA ASP A 41 -21.58 2.02 -4.09
C ASP A 41 -21.24 0.58 -4.51
N ALA A 42 -20.33 -0.04 -3.78
CA ALA A 42 -20.11 -1.48 -3.92
C ALA A 42 -21.36 -2.22 -3.40
N PRO A 43 -21.77 -3.34 -4.01
CA PRO A 43 -22.90 -4.13 -3.50
C PRO A 43 -22.70 -4.53 -2.04
N GLY A 44 -23.62 -4.17 -1.14
CA GLY A 44 -23.50 -4.35 0.31
C GLY A 44 -22.87 -3.17 1.05
N SER A 45 -22.48 -2.10 0.35
CA SER A 45 -21.96 -0.83 0.90
C SER A 45 -22.92 0.34 0.69
N GLU A 46 -24.19 0.08 0.37
CA GLU A 46 -25.18 1.11 0.02
C GLU A 46 -25.28 2.17 1.13
N GLY A 47 -25.11 3.44 0.75
CA GLY A 47 -25.14 4.57 1.68
C GLY A 47 -23.87 4.75 2.53
N ARG A 48 -22.89 3.84 2.44
CA ARG A 48 -21.63 3.88 3.20
C ARG A 48 -20.45 4.44 2.42
N SER A 49 -20.61 4.70 1.12
CA SER A 49 -19.55 5.25 0.26
C SER A 49 -19.04 6.64 0.65
N GLY A 50 -19.80 7.38 1.46
CA GLY A 50 -19.38 8.65 2.03
C GLY A 50 -18.48 8.50 3.27
N GLU A 51 -18.46 7.32 3.90
CA GLU A 51 -17.56 7.02 5.02
C GLU A 51 -16.12 6.91 4.50
N GLN A 52 -15.22 7.68 5.10
CA GLN A 52 -13.83 7.67 4.69
C GLN A 52 -13.14 6.40 5.15
N LYS A 53 -12.35 5.80 4.26
CA LYS A 53 -11.37 4.79 4.66
C LYS A 53 -10.42 5.41 5.68
N GLN A 54 -10.08 4.65 6.70
CA GLN A 54 -9.15 5.07 7.73
C GLN A 54 -7.74 4.69 7.30
N VAL A 55 -6.82 5.63 7.42
CA VAL A 55 -5.40 5.41 7.16
C VAL A 55 -4.66 5.71 8.46
N ARG A 56 -4.04 4.69 9.04
CA ARG A 56 -3.25 4.86 10.25
C ARG A 56 -2.08 5.82 9.98
N PRO A 57 -1.90 6.88 10.80
CA PRO A 57 -0.75 7.76 10.66
C PRO A 57 0.53 7.02 11.05
N GLY A 58 1.63 7.28 10.33
CA GLY A 58 2.94 6.69 10.62
C GLY A 58 3.72 6.34 9.35
N ALA A 59 4.84 5.65 9.54
CA ALA A 59 5.72 5.19 8.46
C ALA A 59 5.04 4.18 7.52
N ASP A 60 4.12 3.36 8.05
CA ASP A 60 3.40 2.37 7.28
C ASP A 60 1.95 2.79 7.06
N ARG A 61 1.52 2.74 5.79
CA ARG A 61 0.13 2.87 5.39
C ARG A 61 -0.60 1.59 5.78
N VAL A 62 -1.43 1.68 6.82
CA VAL A 62 -2.37 0.63 7.20
C VAL A 62 -3.78 1.16 7.02
N VAL A 63 -4.55 0.47 6.19
CA VAL A 63 -5.87 0.91 5.74
C VAL A 63 -6.95 0.05 6.39
N SER A 64 -8.01 0.69 6.85
CA SER A 64 -9.19 0.05 7.40
C SER A 64 -10.44 0.85 7.01
N ASN A 65 -11.62 0.41 7.40
CA ASN A 65 -12.91 1.03 7.08
C ASN A 65 -13.14 1.22 5.57
N VAL A 66 -12.80 0.20 4.78
CA VAL A 66 -12.94 0.26 3.32
C VAL A 66 -14.40 -0.04 2.99
N HIS A 67 -15.11 0.93 2.41
CA HIS A 67 -16.46 0.72 1.85
C HIS A 67 -16.48 0.79 0.32
N ARG A 68 -15.52 1.52 -0.24
CA ARG A 68 -15.30 1.70 -1.69
C ARG A 68 -13.98 1.05 -2.11
N PRO A 69 -14.00 -0.24 -2.45
CA PRO A 69 -12.78 -0.96 -2.83
C PRO A 69 -12.23 -0.44 -4.16
N LEU A 70 -10.91 -0.49 -4.29
CA LEU A 70 -10.16 0.11 -5.39
C LEU A 70 -8.86 -0.62 -5.66
N ILE A 71 -8.26 -0.34 -6.82
CA ILE A 71 -6.92 -0.77 -7.17
C ILE A 71 -6.00 0.42 -7.45
N TYR A 72 -4.72 0.29 -7.09
CA TYR A 72 -3.65 1.18 -7.51
C TYR A 72 -2.82 0.53 -8.62
N PRO A 73 -2.86 1.03 -9.86
CA PRO A 73 -2.08 0.50 -10.97
C PRO A 73 -0.62 0.98 -10.92
N TYR A 74 0.31 0.04 -10.87
CA TYR A 74 1.74 0.25 -11.03
C TYR A 74 2.15 -0.31 -12.40
N LEU A 75 2.30 0.60 -13.36
CA LEU A 75 2.69 0.25 -14.72
C LEU A 75 4.22 0.18 -14.85
N PRO A 76 4.76 -0.79 -15.61
CA PRO A 76 6.17 -0.80 -15.96
C PRO A 76 6.58 0.43 -16.76
N LYS A 77 7.90 0.69 -16.82
CA LYS A 77 8.43 1.71 -17.72
C LYS A 77 8.11 1.37 -19.17
N ALA A 78 7.96 2.39 -20.01
CA ALA A 78 7.72 2.21 -21.43
C ALA A 78 8.80 1.30 -22.06
N GLY A 79 8.37 0.29 -22.81
CA GLY A 79 9.26 -0.68 -23.46
C GLY A 79 9.76 -1.83 -22.58
N THR A 80 9.44 -1.87 -21.28
CA THR A 80 9.82 -2.99 -20.40
C THR A 80 8.67 -3.92 -20.04
N ASN A 81 7.47 -3.65 -20.51
CA ASN A 81 6.27 -4.42 -20.16
C ASN A 81 6.33 -5.83 -20.76
N THR A 82 6.17 -6.86 -19.93
CA THR A 82 6.19 -8.28 -20.31
C THR A 82 4.83 -8.80 -20.77
N GLY A 83 3.76 -8.01 -20.61
CA GLY A 83 2.38 -8.45 -20.80
C GLY A 83 1.81 -9.23 -19.62
N MET A 84 2.54 -9.33 -18.50
CA MET A 84 2.08 -10.03 -17.30
C MET A 84 1.45 -9.04 -16.30
N ALA A 85 0.43 -9.51 -15.59
CA ALA A 85 -0.24 -8.78 -14.51
C ALA A 85 -0.22 -9.55 -13.19
N VAL A 86 -0.13 -8.84 -12.07
CA VAL A 86 -0.38 -9.37 -10.72
C VAL A 86 -1.31 -8.45 -9.94
N ILE A 87 -2.31 -9.02 -9.26
CA ILE A 87 -3.13 -8.31 -8.28
C ILE A 87 -2.59 -8.69 -6.90
N ILE A 88 -2.22 -7.68 -6.12
CA ILE A 88 -1.66 -7.82 -4.77
C ILE A 88 -2.75 -7.42 -3.78
N ALA A 89 -3.22 -8.37 -2.99
CA ALA A 89 -4.09 -8.11 -1.86
C ALA A 89 -3.24 -8.04 -0.58
N PRO A 90 -3.07 -6.85 0.04
CA PRO A 90 -2.40 -6.75 1.32
C PRO A 90 -3.11 -7.60 2.38
N GLY A 91 -2.33 -8.18 3.29
CA GLY A 91 -2.82 -8.95 4.42
C GLY A 91 -3.15 -8.05 5.63
N GLY A 92 -3.25 -8.70 6.79
CA GLY A 92 -3.83 -8.13 8.02
C GLY A 92 -5.08 -8.86 8.50
N GLY A 93 -5.38 -10.03 7.92
CA GLY A 93 -6.39 -10.97 8.42
C GLY A 93 -7.79 -10.37 8.48
N HIS A 94 -8.17 -9.56 7.48
CA HIS A 94 -9.44 -8.83 7.42
C HIS A 94 -9.69 -7.82 8.56
N ARG A 95 -8.69 -7.49 9.38
CA ARG A 95 -8.81 -6.42 10.41
C ARG A 95 -8.27 -5.09 9.93
N ALA A 96 -7.33 -5.13 8.99
CA ALA A 96 -6.74 -4.00 8.31
C ALA A 96 -5.99 -4.51 7.07
N LEU A 97 -5.52 -3.58 6.24
CA LEU A 97 -4.68 -3.82 5.08
C LEU A 97 -3.33 -3.17 5.30
N TRP A 98 -2.28 -3.97 5.44
CA TRP A 98 -0.90 -3.44 5.55
C TRP A 98 -0.34 -3.02 4.19
N SER A 99 -0.94 -1.95 3.65
CA SER A 99 -0.85 -1.57 2.25
C SER A 99 0.55 -1.13 1.82
N THR A 100 1.39 -0.55 2.70
CA THR A 100 2.78 -0.22 2.33
C THR A 100 3.59 -1.49 2.04
N HIS A 101 3.87 -2.30 3.06
CA HIS A 101 4.88 -3.36 2.96
C HIS A 101 4.37 -4.62 2.25
N GLU A 102 3.08 -4.92 2.34
CA GLU A 102 2.44 -6.06 1.66
C GLU A 102 1.78 -5.68 0.33
N GLY A 103 1.66 -4.38 0.01
CA GLY A 103 1.01 -3.88 -1.20
C GLY A 103 1.94 -3.08 -2.12
N HIS A 104 2.20 -1.82 -1.76
CA HIS A 104 2.87 -0.85 -2.62
C HIS A 104 4.36 -1.15 -2.84
N VAL A 105 5.07 -1.66 -1.82
CA VAL A 105 6.46 -2.09 -1.96
C VAL A 105 6.60 -3.25 -2.96
N PRO A 106 5.86 -4.37 -2.83
CA PRO A 106 5.93 -5.43 -3.83
C PRO A 106 5.40 -4.97 -5.21
N ALA A 107 4.40 -4.09 -5.28
CA ALA A 107 3.92 -3.55 -6.56
C ALA A 107 5.02 -2.79 -7.32
N LYS A 108 5.77 -1.93 -6.63
CA LYS A 108 6.95 -1.25 -7.19
C LYS A 108 7.98 -2.26 -7.69
N TYR A 109 8.29 -3.29 -6.89
CA TYR A 109 9.23 -4.34 -7.23
C TYR A 109 8.86 -5.09 -8.53
N PHE A 110 7.58 -5.43 -8.71
CA PHE A 110 7.08 -6.09 -9.92
C PHE A 110 7.11 -5.16 -11.14
N ALA A 111 6.67 -3.91 -11.00
CA ALA A 111 6.68 -2.94 -12.08
C ALA A 111 8.09 -2.66 -12.61
N GLU A 112 9.09 -2.60 -11.73
CA GLU A 112 10.52 -2.48 -12.10
C GLU A 112 11.04 -3.66 -12.94
N ARG A 113 10.36 -4.81 -12.89
CA ARG A 113 10.69 -6.04 -13.63
C ARG A 113 9.79 -6.28 -14.83
N GLY A 114 9.01 -5.28 -15.23
CA GLY A 114 8.16 -5.39 -16.41
C GLY A 114 6.79 -6.00 -16.16
N ILE A 115 6.44 -6.33 -14.92
CA ILE A 115 5.14 -6.93 -14.58
C ILE A 115 4.23 -5.82 -14.06
N THR A 116 3.09 -5.62 -14.71
CA THR A 116 2.08 -4.66 -14.23
C THR A 116 1.49 -5.16 -12.91
N ALA A 117 1.50 -4.33 -11.87
CA ALA A 117 1.00 -4.70 -10.55
C ALA A 117 -0.18 -3.83 -10.14
N PHE A 118 -1.16 -4.43 -9.46
CA PHE A 118 -2.34 -3.74 -8.96
C PHE A 118 -2.48 -3.99 -7.46
N VAL A 119 -2.34 -2.95 -6.63
CA VAL A 119 -2.59 -3.09 -5.18
C VAL A 119 -4.08 -2.96 -4.94
N LEU A 120 -4.73 -4.01 -4.45
CA LEU A 120 -6.16 -4.05 -4.14
C LEU A 120 -6.41 -3.65 -2.68
N GLU A 121 -7.13 -2.55 -2.47
CA GLU A 121 -7.76 -2.25 -1.19
C GLU A 121 -9.21 -2.78 -1.20
N TYR A 122 -9.47 -3.85 -0.44
CA TYR A 122 -10.73 -4.58 -0.42
C TYR A 122 -11.47 -4.42 0.92
N ARG A 123 -12.76 -4.75 0.93
CA ARG A 123 -13.61 -4.67 2.14
C ARG A 123 -13.23 -5.73 3.17
N LEU A 124 -13.25 -5.34 4.44
CA LEU A 124 -12.68 -6.09 5.56
C LEU A 124 -13.81 -6.66 6.43
N ALA A 125 -13.77 -7.97 6.71
CA ALA A 125 -14.83 -8.68 7.43
C ALA A 125 -14.61 -8.76 8.95
N GLU A 126 -13.39 -8.49 9.43
CA GLU A 126 -13.01 -8.69 10.84
C GLU A 126 -12.74 -7.35 11.56
N GLU A 127 -13.21 -6.23 10.99
CA GLU A 127 -13.24 -4.94 11.68
C GLU A 127 -14.37 -4.92 12.73
N PRO A 128 -14.23 -4.13 13.82
CA PRO A 128 -15.35 -3.86 14.71
C PRO A 128 -16.57 -3.37 13.93
N ASP A 129 -17.73 -3.98 14.19
CA ASP A 129 -19.00 -3.65 13.55
C ASP A 129 -19.01 -3.73 12.02
N SER A 130 -18.11 -4.53 11.43
CA SER A 130 -18.08 -4.73 9.99
C SER A 130 -19.40 -5.37 9.50
N PRO A 131 -20.06 -4.78 8.49
CA PRO A 131 -21.22 -5.41 7.85
C PRO A 131 -20.80 -6.47 6.81
N TYR A 132 -19.50 -6.66 6.59
CA TYR A 132 -18.96 -7.43 5.48
C TYR A 132 -18.57 -8.85 5.88
N THR A 133 -18.54 -9.73 4.89
CA THR A 133 -18.13 -11.13 5.01
C THR A 133 -17.02 -11.44 4.02
N VAL A 134 -16.18 -12.42 4.34
CA VAL A 134 -15.09 -12.86 3.46
C VAL A 134 -15.64 -13.43 2.16
N ASP A 135 -16.61 -14.34 2.26
CA ASP A 135 -17.10 -15.14 1.13
C ASP A 135 -17.93 -14.34 0.11
N GLU A 136 -18.55 -13.25 0.52
CA GLU A 136 -19.40 -12.43 -0.35
C GLU A 136 -18.69 -11.14 -0.77
N HIS A 137 -18.26 -10.34 0.21
CA HIS A 137 -17.84 -8.97 -0.04
C HIS A 137 -16.38 -8.90 -0.45
N ALA A 138 -15.47 -9.49 0.34
CA ALA A 138 -14.05 -9.46 0.04
C ALA A 138 -13.70 -10.32 -1.18
N LEU A 139 -14.28 -11.53 -1.28
CA LEU A 139 -14.15 -12.37 -2.47
C LEU A 139 -14.77 -11.69 -3.70
N GLY A 140 -15.93 -11.04 -3.54
CA GLY A 140 -16.57 -10.26 -4.60
C GLY A 140 -15.68 -9.14 -5.11
N ASP A 141 -15.00 -8.42 -4.23
CA ASP A 141 -14.05 -7.36 -4.59
C ASP A 141 -12.85 -7.91 -5.35
N MET A 142 -12.29 -9.04 -4.93
CA MET A 142 -11.20 -9.72 -5.65
C MET A 142 -11.64 -10.15 -7.06
N GLN A 143 -12.80 -10.79 -7.18
CA GLN A 143 -13.35 -11.18 -8.48
C GLN A 143 -13.63 -9.98 -9.37
N ARG A 144 -14.13 -8.88 -8.79
CA ARG A 144 -14.38 -7.63 -9.51
C ARG A 144 -13.07 -6.99 -9.98
N ALA A 145 -12.03 -6.99 -9.16
CA ALA A 145 -10.70 -6.51 -9.54
C ALA A 145 -10.14 -7.29 -10.74
N ILE A 146 -10.26 -8.63 -10.73
CA ILE A 146 -9.86 -9.46 -11.88
C ILE A 146 -10.65 -9.08 -13.14
N ARG A 147 -11.98 -8.92 -13.03
CA ARG A 147 -12.83 -8.52 -14.18
C ARG A 147 -12.43 -7.15 -14.72
N LEU A 148 -12.14 -6.19 -13.84
CA LEU A 148 -11.74 -4.84 -14.21
C LEU A 148 -10.37 -4.83 -14.91
N VAL A 149 -9.40 -5.58 -14.39
CA VAL A 149 -8.08 -5.75 -15.04
C VAL A 149 -8.23 -6.36 -16.42
N ARG A 150 -9.03 -7.41 -16.56
CA ARG A 150 -9.26 -8.06 -17.85
C ARG A 150 -10.00 -7.16 -18.84
N SER A 151 -10.98 -6.37 -18.39
CA SER A 151 -11.73 -5.48 -19.29
C SER A 151 -10.90 -4.28 -19.77
N ARG A 152 -9.90 -3.85 -18.97
CA ARG A 152 -8.96 -2.76 -19.30
C ARG A 152 -7.58 -3.25 -19.71
N ALA A 153 -7.44 -4.54 -20.05
CA ALA A 153 -6.16 -5.17 -20.36
C ALA A 153 -5.36 -4.42 -21.44
N LYS A 154 -6.03 -4.01 -22.52
CA LYS A 154 -5.43 -3.21 -23.60
C LYS A 154 -4.90 -1.85 -23.12
N GLU A 155 -5.58 -1.21 -22.19
CA GLU A 155 -5.17 0.08 -21.62
C GLU A 155 -3.88 -0.07 -20.78
N TRP A 156 -3.76 -1.18 -20.06
CA TRP A 156 -2.63 -1.45 -19.14
C TRP A 156 -1.52 -2.30 -19.77
N GLY A 157 -1.70 -2.72 -21.02
CA GLY A 157 -0.74 -3.53 -21.76
C GLY A 157 -0.52 -4.92 -21.16
N VAL A 158 -1.59 -5.55 -20.66
CA VAL A 158 -1.59 -6.90 -20.07
C VAL A 158 -2.55 -7.84 -20.80
#